data_AF-A0A6G3SDS7-F1
#
_entry.id   AF-A0A6G3SDS7-F1
#
_cell.length_a   1.000
_cell.length_b   1.000
_cell.length_c   1.000
_cell.angle_alpha   90.00
_cell.angle_beta   90.00
_cell.angle_gamma   90.00
#
_symmetry.space_group_name_H-M   'P 1'
#
loop_
_entity.id
_entity.type
_entity.pdbx_description
1 polymer ?
#
loop_
_entity_poly.entity_id
_entity_poly.type
_entity_poly.pdbx_seq_one_letter_code
_entity_poly.pdbx_strand_id
1 'polypeptide(L)'
;MSRASVPGLPSRHPIGEQLPALYAEDDFAQRFTAGLDTVLAPVFATLDNLPAYLDPRVAPADFVGWLASWVGGADDPRRPLELRRAATVRAMELHRRRGTAGGL
;
A
#
# COMPACT_ATOMS: atom_id res chain seq x y z
N MET A 1 -0.06 5.06 -9.16
CA MET A 1 -0.52 3.69 -9.54
C MET A 1 -1.88 3.48 -8.91
N SER A 2 -2.87 3.05 -9.69
CA SER A 2 -4.17 2.69 -9.13
C SER A 2 -4.06 1.35 -8.42
N ARG A 3 -4.72 1.19 -7.26
CA ARG A 3 -4.89 -0.09 -6.55
C ARG A 3 -6.01 -0.89 -7.22
N ALA A 4 -5.88 -1.09 -8.53
CA ALA A 4 -6.88 -1.69 -9.38
C ALA A 4 -6.57 -3.16 -9.65
N SER A 5 -7.47 -3.83 -10.37
CA SER A 5 -7.24 -5.18 -10.86
C SER A 5 -5.96 -5.24 -11.69
N VAL A 6 -5.16 -6.25 -11.39
CA VAL A 6 -3.97 -6.60 -12.16
C VAL A 6 -4.31 -7.88 -12.94
N PRO A 7 -4.29 -7.85 -14.28
CA PRO A 7 -4.61 -9.02 -15.08
C PRO A 7 -3.75 -10.23 -14.69
N GLY A 8 -4.41 -11.34 -14.39
CA GLY A 8 -3.75 -12.60 -14.04
C GLY A 8 -3.10 -12.65 -12.65
N LEU A 9 -3.36 -11.66 -11.78
CA LEU A 9 -2.89 -11.72 -10.38
C LEU A 9 -3.67 -12.81 -9.62
N PRO A 10 -3.02 -13.88 -9.15
CA PRO A 10 -3.70 -14.89 -8.36
C PRO A 10 -4.04 -14.35 -6.96
N SER A 11 -5.17 -14.78 -6.41
CA SER A 11 -5.46 -14.61 -4.98
C SER A 11 -4.50 -15.50 -4.17
N ARG A 12 -3.94 -14.97 -3.07
CA ARG A 12 -3.18 -15.79 -2.10
C ARG A 12 -4.07 -16.71 -1.28
N HIS A 13 -5.35 -16.42 -1.24
CA HIS A 13 -6.34 -17.14 -0.45
C HIS A 13 -7.47 -17.56 -1.39
N PRO A 14 -7.26 -18.59 -2.23
CA PRO A 14 -8.28 -19.07 -3.15
C PRO A 14 -9.48 -19.59 -2.36
N ILE A 15 -10.67 -19.07 -2.64
CA ILE A 15 -11.89 -19.41 -1.89
C ILE A 15 -12.30 -20.86 -2.15
N GLY A 16 -12.17 -21.34 -3.39
CA GLY A 16 -12.66 -22.65 -3.81
C GLY A 16 -12.10 -23.82 -2.99
N GLU A 17 -10.82 -23.76 -2.62
CA GLU A 17 -10.13 -24.78 -1.80
C GLU A 17 -10.49 -24.70 -0.30
N GLN A 18 -11.08 -23.59 0.13
CA GLN A 18 -11.48 -23.35 1.53
C GLN A 18 -12.93 -23.75 1.80
N LEU A 19 -13.67 -24.14 0.76
CA LEU A 19 -15.06 -24.56 0.89
C LEU A 19 -15.17 -25.94 1.55
N PRO A 20 -16.30 -26.24 2.21
CA PRO A 20 -16.62 -27.61 2.61
C PRO A 20 -16.55 -28.59 1.44
N ALA A 21 -16.21 -29.85 1.71
CA ALA A 21 -15.98 -30.88 0.68
C ALA A 21 -17.10 -30.99 -0.36
N LEU A 22 -18.36 -30.85 0.06
CA LEU A 22 -19.53 -30.84 -0.84
C LEU A 22 -19.43 -29.82 -1.98
N TYR A 23 -18.79 -28.68 -1.75
CA TYR A 23 -18.63 -27.61 -2.74
C TYR A 23 -17.22 -27.54 -3.32
N ALA A 24 -16.22 -28.08 -2.61
CA ALA A 24 -14.85 -28.15 -3.11
C ALA A 24 -14.74 -29.02 -4.39
N GLU A 25 -15.56 -30.06 -4.49
CA GLU A 25 -15.60 -30.98 -5.64
C GLU A 25 -16.54 -30.52 -6.78
N ASP A 26 -17.28 -29.42 -6.59
CA ASP A 26 -18.25 -28.92 -7.57
C ASP A 26 -17.63 -27.91 -8.56
N ASP A 27 -17.66 -28.21 -9.87
CA ASP A 27 -17.06 -27.37 -10.92
C ASP A 27 -17.65 -25.95 -10.96
N PHE A 28 -18.96 -25.81 -10.76
CA PHE A 28 -19.61 -24.51 -10.78
C PHE A 28 -19.15 -23.66 -9.58
N ALA A 29 -19.12 -24.23 -8.39
CA ALA A 29 -18.64 -23.56 -7.18
C ALA A 29 -17.18 -23.10 -7.33
N GLN A 30 -16.31 -23.94 -7.89
CA GLN A 30 -14.91 -23.59 -8.18
C GLN A 30 -14.81 -22.42 -9.16
N ARG A 31 -15.53 -22.46 -10.28
CA ARG A 31 -15.50 -21.40 -11.29
C ARG A 31 -16.12 -20.09 -10.79
N PHE A 32 -17.19 -20.17 -10.02
CA PHE A 32 -17.83 -19.02 -9.41
C PHE A 32 -16.88 -18.32 -8.43
N THR A 33 -16.26 -19.10 -7.54
CA THR A 33 -15.34 -18.56 -6.53
C THR A 33 -14.03 -18.06 -7.14
N ALA A 34 -13.52 -18.67 -8.20
CA ALA A 34 -12.38 -18.14 -8.96
C ALA A 34 -12.63 -16.73 -9.53
N GLY A 35 -13.89 -16.43 -9.91
CA GLY A 35 -14.30 -15.07 -10.29
C GLY A 35 -14.19 -14.08 -9.13
N LEU A 36 -14.60 -14.49 -7.93
CA LEU A 36 -14.47 -13.68 -6.71
C LEU A 36 -13.00 -13.50 -6.30
N ASP A 37 -12.18 -14.54 -6.42
CA ASP A 37 -10.74 -14.50 -6.17
C ASP A 37 -10.05 -13.46 -7.05
N THR A 38 -10.46 -13.35 -8.31
CA THR A 38 -9.95 -12.31 -9.24
C THR A 38 -10.28 -10.90 -8.74
N VAL A 39 -11.48 -10.69 -8.17
CA VAL A 39 -11.91 -9.40 -7.64
C VAL A 39 -11.19 -9.05 -6.33
N LEU A 40 -10.95 -10.04 -5.47
CA LEU A 40 -10.31 -9.86 -4.16
C LEU A 40 -8.78 -9.82 -4.20
N ALA A 41 -8.14 -10.40 -5.22
CA ALA A 41 -6.69 -10.46 -5.33
C ALA A 41 -5.98 -9.08 -5.14
N PRO A 42 -6.47 -7.95 -5.72
CA PRO A 42 -5.85 -6.63 -5.50
C PRO A 42 -5.99 -6.13 -4.06
N VAL A 43 -7.05 -6.53 -3.35
CA VAL A 43 -7.25 -6.19 -1.93
C VAL A 43 -6.20 -6.91 -1.09
N PHE A 44 -6.04 -8.23 -1.27
CA PHE A 44 -5.01 -8.99 -0.57
C PHE A 44 -3.61 -8.48 -0.91
N ALA A 45 -3.32 -8.20 -2.18
CA ALA A 45 -2.04 -7.62 -2.56
C ALA A 45 -1.78 -6.26 -1.89
N THR A 46 -2.81 -5.43 -1.70
CA THR A 46 -2.67 -4.16 -0.97
C THR A 46 -2.38 -4.40 0.52
N LEU A 47 -3.09 -5.33 1.15
CA LEU A 47 -2.91 -5.68 2.57
C LEU A 47 -1.53 -6.31 2.83
N ASP A 48 -1.09 -7.22 1.97
CA ASP A 48 0.24 -7.85 2.07
C ASP A 48 1.37 -6.82 1.97
N ASN A 49 1.13 -5.72 1.23
CA ASN A 49 2.08 -4.64 1.04
C ASN A 49 1.80 -3.42 1.94
N LEU A 50 0.88 -3.54 2.91
CA LEU A 50 0.51 -2.43 3.79
C LEU A 50 1.72 -1.78 4.50
N PRO A 51 2.74 -2.51 4.98
CA PRO A 51 3.92 -1.87 5.57
C PRO A 51 4.64 -0.90 4.62
N ALA A 52 4.65 -1.17 3.31
CA ALA A 52 5.27 -0.28 2.32
C ALA A 52 4.57 1.07 2.23
N TYR A 53 3.29 1.15 2.60
CA TYR A 53 2.53 2.41 2.65
C TYR A 53 2.93 3.27 3.83
N LEU A 54 3.58 2.71 4.85
CA LEU A 54 4.01 3.43 6.04
C LEU A 54 5.49 3.85 5.97
N ASP A 55 6.20 3.44 4.91
CA ASP A 55 7.58 3.85 4.65
C ASP A 55 7.61 4.88 3.51
N PRO A 56 7.89 6.17 3.79
CA PRO A 56 7.93 7.21 2.76
C PRO A 56 8.96 6.95 1.65
N ARG A 57 9.89 6.01 1.80
CA ARG A 57 10.86 5.64 0.75
C ARG A 57 10.25 4.79 -0.35
N VAL A 58 9.25 3.97 -0.02
CA VAL A 58 8.65 2.99 -0.94
C VAL A 58 7.13 3.14 -1.10
N ALA A 59 6.48 3.98 -0.28
CA ALA A 59 5.05 4.24 -0.37
C ALA A 59 4.64 4.75 -1.77
N PRO A 60 3.43 4.46 -2.25
CA PRO A 60 2.91 5.08 -3.48
C PRO A 60 2.98 6.62 -3.45
N ALA A 61 3.25 7.26 -4.58
CA ALA A 61 3.48 8.72 -4.66
C ALA A 61 2.29 9.55 -4.15
N ASP A 62 1.07 9.06 -4.36
CA ASP A 62 -0.19 9.62 -3.86
C ASP A 62 -0.33 9.55 -2.34
N PHE A 63 0.44 8.69 -1.68
CA PHE A 63 0.36 8.45 -0.23
C PHE A 63 1.42 9.24 0.56
N VAL A 64 2.51 9.67 -0.10
CA VAL A 64 3.61 10.40 0.55
C VAL A 64 3.15 11.69 1.21
N GLY A 65 2.22 12.42 0.58
CA GLY A 65 1.67 13.66 1.15
C GLY A 65 0.87 13.44 2.43
N TRP A 66 0.11 12.35 2.48
CA TRP A 66 -0.61 11.96 3.69
C TRP A 66 0.35 11.58 4.82
N LEU A 67 1.41 10.79 4.53
CA LEU A 67 2.47 10.51 5.51
C LEU A 67 3.20 11.78 5.98
N ALA A 68 3.46 12.73 5.08
CA ALA A 68 4.08 14.00 5.42
C ALA A 68 3.24 14.77 6.44
N SER A 69 1.90 14.75 6.31
CA SER A 69 0.99 15.42 7.23
C SER A 69 1.11 14.91 8.68
N TRP A 70 1.41 13.62 8.86
CA TRP A 70 1.54 13.01 10.18
C TRP A 70 2.77 13.49 10.95
N VAL A 71 3.86 13.73 10.22
CA VAL A 71 5.15 14.16 10.80
C VAL A 71 5.32 15.67 10.78
N GLY A 72 4.26 16.44 10.49
CA GLY A 72 4.33 17.89 10.33
C GLY A 72 5.27 18.32 9.21
N GLY A 73 5.45 17.48 8.18
CA GLY A 73 6.23 17.76 6.99
C GLY A 73 5.41 18.58 5.99
N ALA A 74 6.07 19.46 5.25
CA ALA A 74 5.44 20.19 4.15
C ALA A 74 5.38 19.30 2.91
N ASP A 75 4.17 19.05 2.39
CA ASP A 75 3.99 18.44 1.08
C ASP A 75 3.79 19.52 0.02
N ASP A 76 4.83 19.81 -0.75
CA ASP A 76 4.75 20.71 -1.91
C ASP A 76 4.68 19.86 -3.19
N PRO A 77 3.51 19.73 -3.84
CA PRO A 77 3.35 18.89 -5.03
C PRO A 77 4.21 19.34 -6.22
N ARG A 78 4.71 20.58 -6.21
CA ARG A 78 5.59 21.12 -7.26
C ARG A 78 7.03 20.58 -7.14
N ARG A 79 7.40 20.03 -5.99
CA ARG A 79 8.73 19.44 -5.77
C ARG A 79 8.81 18.03 -6.36
N PRO A 80 10.00 17.60 -6.83
CA PRO A 80 10.22 16.21 -7.24
C PRO A 80 9.84 15.23 -6.13
N LEU A 81 9.25 14.08 -6.49
CA LEU A 81 8.80 13.06 -5.54
C LEU A 81 9.92 12.64 -4.57
N GLU A 82 11.13 12.40 -5.08
CA GLU A 82 12.26 11.99 -4.24
C GLU A 82 12.60 13.02 -3.16
N LEU A 83 12.49 14.31 -3.48
CA LEU A 83 12.70 15.36 -2.50
C LEU A 83 11.59 15.41 -1.45
N ARG A 84 10.34 15.17 -1.86
CA ARG A 84 9.18 15.05 -0.95
C ARG A 84 9.38 13.85 -0.01
N ARG A 85 9.78 12.68 -0.53
CA ARG A 85 10.11 11.50 0.29
C ARG A 85 11.21 11.79 1.30
N ALA A 86 12.33 12.35 0.84
CA ALA A 86 13.47 12.66 1.70
C ALA A 86 13.09 13.63 2.84
N ALA A 87 12.28 14.66 2.52
CA ALA A 87 11.76 15.59 3.52
C ALA A 87 10.89 14.88 4.56
N THR A 88 9.98 13.99 4.14
CA THR A 88 9.13 13.21 5.06
C THR A 88 9.97 12.28 5.95
N VAL A 89 10.96 11.58 5.40
CA VAL A 89 11.86 10.70 6.17
C VAL A 89 12.63 11.49 7.25
N ARG A 90 13.08 12.70 6.92
CA ARG A 90 13.89 13.52 7.83
C ARG A 90 13.08 14.43 8.75
N ALA A 91 11.78 14.54 8.56
CA ALA A 91 10.93 15.52 9.25
C ALA A 91 11.11 15.48 10.78
N MET A 92 11.06 14.30 11.40
CA MET A 92 11.22 14.17 12.86
C MET A 92 12.62 14.58 13.35
N GLU A 93 13.67 14.26 12.59
CA GLU A 93 15.04 14.66 12.92
C GLU A 93 15.19 16.18 12.82
N LEU A 94 14.66 16.78 11.76
CA LEU A 94 14.69 18.22 11.53
C LEU A 94 13.91 18.98 12.62
N HIS A 95 12.72 18.49 13.00
CA HIS A 95 11.93 19.08 14.08
C HIS A 95 12.67 19.05 15.42
N ARG A 96 13.42 17.98 15.70
CA ARG A 96 14.20 17.84 16.94
C ARG A 96 15.37 18.83 17.03
N ARG A 97 16.00 19.16 15.90
CA ARG A 97 17.15 20.07 15.85
C ARG A 97 16.74 21.54 15.73
N ARG A 98 15.46 21.82 15.48
CA ARG A 98 14.95 23.18 15.30
C ARG A 98 15.26 24.04 16.54
N GLY A 99 15.86 25.21 16.31
CA GLY A 99 16.25 26.13 17.38
C GLY A 99 17.57 25.79 18.09
N THR A 100 18.31 24.79 17.61
CA THR A 100 19.68 24.49 18.06
C THR A 100 20.71 25.05 17.07
N ALA A 101 21.96 25.23 17.51
CA ALA A 101 23.05 25.63 16.62
C ALA A 101 23.25 24.64 15.44
N GLY A 102 22.93 23.36 15.63
CA GLY A 102 22.99 22.34 14.57
C GLY A 102 21.75 22.26 13.68
N GLY A 103 20.77 23.15 13.86
CA GLY A 103 19.57 23.26 13.03
C GLY A 103 19.32 24.65 12.46
N LEU A 104 20.29 25.56 12.59
CA LEU A 104 20.39 26.85 11.89
C LEU A 104 21.25 26.69 10.63
#